data_AF-A0A7V0IY69-F1
#
_entry.id   AF-A0A7V0IY69-F1
#
_cell.length_a   1.000
_cell.length_b   1.000
_cell.length_c   1.000
_cell.angle_alpha   90.00
_cell.angle_beta   90.00
_cell.angle_gamma   90.00
#
_symmetry.space_group_name_H-M   'P 1'
#
loop_
_entity.id
_entity.type
_entity.pdbx_description
1 polymer ?
#
loop_
_entity_poly.entity_id
_entity_poly.type
_entity_poly.pdbx_seq_one_letter_code
_entity_poly.pdbx_strand_id
1 'polypeptide(L)'
;MKFFLIFVLSIAVILGIITFQNDTEISVKFIKWSFSGHITIVLAVSFAVGLLGGISLIVPPWWKKAKTARTYKKRIHELEEEKASGDTDEKPKEDAESKETVEEAEDIRKL
;
A
#
# COMPACT_ATOMS: atom_id res chain seq x y z
N MET A 1 34.93 11.99 -8.81
CA MET A 1 35.13 13.45 -8.67
C MET A 1 35.02 14.20 -10.00
N LYS A 2 35.85 13.91 -11.03
CA LYS A 2 35.81 14.64 -12.31
C LYS A 2 34.45 14.57 -13.04
N PHE A 3 33.80 13.40 -13.05
CA PHE A 3 32.46 13.22 -13.62
C PHE A 3 31.36 14.01 -12.89
N PHE A 4 31.46 14.12 -11.57
CA PHE A 4 30.50 14.91 -10.79
C PHE A 4 30.61 16.40 -11.14
N LEU A 5 31.83 16.92 -11.29
CA LEU A 5 32.05 18.31 -11.72
C LEU A 5 31.48 18.58 -13.12
N ILE A 6 31.72 17.67 -14.07
CA ILE A 6 31.17 17.79 -15.43
C ILE A 6 29.64 17.75 -15.38
N PHE A 7 29.05 16.86 -14.57
CA PHE A 7 27.61 16.75 -14.41
C PHE A 7 26.98 18.02 -13.83
N VAL A 8 27.55 18.56 -12.75
CA VAL A 8 27.09 19.82 -12.13
C VAL A 8 27.25 20.99 -13.09
N LEU A 9 28.36 21.06 -13.82
CA LEU A 9 28.59 22.11 -14.82
C LEU A 9 27.56 22.03 -15.95
N SER A 10 27.26 20.83 -16.45
CA SER A 10 26.21 20.65 -17.45
C SER A 10 24.85 21.11 -16.96
N ILE A 11 24.47 20.76 -15.72
CA ILE A 11 23.21 21.24 -15.12
C ILE A 11 23.20 22.77 -15.02
N ALA A 12 24.29 23.38 -14.57
CA ALA A 12 24.39 24.83 -14.44
C ALA A 12 24.26 25.54 -15.80
N VAL A 13 24.90 25.02 -16.84
CA VAL A 13 24.78 25.56 -18.21
C VAL A 13 23.36 25.43 -18.73
N ILE A 14 22.72 24.26 -18.55
CA ILE A 14 21.32 24.04 -18.97
C ILE A 14 20.38 25.01 -18.26
N LEU A 15 20.53 25.17 -16.94
CA LEU A 15 19.73 26.12 -16.17
C LEU A 15 19.97 27.56 -16.64
N GLY A 16 21.22 27.95 -16.87
CA GLY A 16 21.56 29.28 -17.41
C GLY A 16 20.92 29.55 -18.78
N ILE A 17 20.93 28.55 -19.67
CA ILE A 17 20.27 28.65 -20.99
C ILE A 17 18.76 28.79 -20.82
N ILE A 18 18.13 28.02 -19.94
CA ILE A 18 16.69 28.12 -19.67
C ILE A 18 16.35 29.50 -19.12
N THR A 19 17.11 30.03 -18.17
CA THR A 19 16.87 31.38 -17.64
C THR A 19 17.01 32.44 -18.73
N PHE A 20 18.10 32.41 -19.52
CA PHE A 20 18.40 33.43 -20.51
C PHE A 20 17.48 33.39 -21.75
N GLN A 21 17.09 32.20 -22.23
CA GLN A 21 16.15 32.09 -23.35
C GLN A 21 14.71 32.42 -22.96
N ASN A 22 14.37 32.29 -21.68
CA ASN A 22 13.03 32.58 -21.15
C ASN A 22 12.98 33.94 -20.42
N ASP A 23 13.85 34.89 -20.78
CA ASP A 23 13.95 36.21 -20.15
C ASP A 23 12.74 37.12 -20.41
N THR A 24 11.88 36.75 -21.38
CA THR A 24 10.65 37.48 -21.64
C THR A 24 9.67 37.32 -20.47
N GLU A 25 9.54 38.36 -19.67
CA GLU A 25 8.49 38.45 -18.66
C GLU A 25 7.12 38.49 -19.32
N ILE A 26 6.23 37.60 -18.88
CA ILE A 26 4.83 37.58 -19.32
C ILE A 26 3.93 38.02 -18.17
N SER A 27 2.91 38.81 -18.49
CA SER A 27 1.87 39.16 -17.52
C SER A 27 0.70 38.19 -17.64
N VAL A 28 0.41 37.49 -16.55
CA VAL A 28 -0.69 36.56 -16.44
C VAL A 28 -1.77 37.19 -15.57
N LYS A 29 -3.00 37.23 -16.09
CA LYS A 29 -4.15 37.84 -15.42
C LYS A 29 -5.18 36.75 -15.09
N PHE A 30 -5.40 36.53 -13.80
CA PHE A 30 -6.35 35.58 -13.23
C PHE A 30 -7.54 36.31 -12.59
N ILE A 31 -8.65 36.46 -13.31
CA ILE A 31 -9.89 37.11 -12.82
C ILE A 31 -9.63 38.51 -12.21
N LYS A 32 -9.29 38.60 -10.91
CA LYS A 32 -8.93 39.85 -10.20
C LYS A 32 -7.46 39.98 -9.84
N TRP A 33 -6.66 38.94 -10.01
CA TRP A 33 -5.23 38.93 -9.72
C TRP A 33 -4.42 39.05 -11.00
N SER A 34 -3.34 39.80 -10.97
CA SER A 34 -2.37 39.87 -12.07
C SER A 34 -0.98 39.67 -11.49
N PHE A 35 -0.18 38.88 -12.19
CA PHE A 35 1.20 38.61 -11.84
C PHE A 35 2.06 38.69 -13.10
N SER A 36 3.25 39.27 -12.97
CA SER A 36 4.24 39.32 -14.05
C SER A 36 5.46 38.53 -13.61
N GLY A 37 5.96 37.66 -14.49
CA GLY A 37 7.17 36.89 -14.25
C GLY A 37 7.53 36.00 -15.44
N HIS A 38 8.64 35.26 -15.30
CA HIS A 38 9.09 34.33 -16.34
C HIS A 38 8.11 33.17 -16.52
N ILE A 39 7.83 32.81 -17.77
CA ILE A 39 6.92 31.73 -18.15
C ILE A 39 7.26 30.39 -17.47
N THR A 40 8.56 30.11 -17.31
CA THR A 40 9.05 28.87 -16.69
C THR A 40 8.61 28.75 -15.23
N ILE A 41 8.67 29.86 -14.47
CA ILE A 41 8.26 29.88 -13.06
C ILE A 41 6.76 29.67 -12.96
N VAL A 42 5.98 30.40 -13.77
CA VAL A 42 4.52 30.27 -13.80
C VAL A 42 4.10 28.83 -14.11
N LEU A 43 4.74 28.21 -15.11
CA LEU A 43 4.45 26.85 -15.52
C LEU A 43 4.86 25.82 -14.46
N ALA A 44 6.06 25.96 -13.89
CA ALA A 44 6.56 25.07 -12.84
C ALA A 44 5.66 25.10 -11.59
N VAL A 45 5.26 26.29 -11.14
CA VAL A 45 4.39 26.45 -9.98
C VAL A 45 3.00 25.89 -10.26
N SER A 46 2.41 26.22 -11.42
CA SER A 46 1.08 25.72 -11.80
C SER A 46 1.06 24.20 -11.89
N PHE A 47 2.10 23.61 -12.48
CA PHE A 47 2.27 22.17 -12.54
C PHE A 47 2.43 21.54 -11.16
N ALA A 48 3.27 22.12 -10.29
CA ALA A 48 3.48 21.62 -8.94
C ALA A 48 2.17 21.64 -8.12
N VAL A 49 1.41 22.74 -8.20
CA VAL A 49 0.10 22.85 -7.51
C VAL A 49 -0.89 21.83 -8.06
N GLY A 50 -0.98 21.66 -9.38
CA GLY A 50 -1.87 20.67 -10.00
C GLY A 50 -1.49 19.23 -9.62
N LEU A 51 -0.19 18.92 -9.63
CA LEU A 51 0.34 17.61 -9.25
C LEU A 51 0.08 17.30 -7.77
N LEU A 52 0.40 18.25 -6.88
CA LEU A 52 0.13 18.11 -5.44
C LEU A 52 -1.37 17.98 -5.17
N GLY A 53 -2.19 18.77 -5.83
CA GLY A 53 -3.66 18.66 -5.76
C GLY A 53 -4.13 17.28 -6.19
N GLY A 54 -3.72 16.82 -7.38
CA GLY A 54 -4.09 15.50 -7.91
C GLY A 54 -3.68 14.35 -6.99
N ILE A 55 -2.43 14.38 -6.50
CA ILE A 55 -1.94 13.40 -5.51
C ILE A 55 -2.79 13.46 -4.24
N SER A 56 -3.09 14.66 -3.74
CA SER A 56 -3.90 14.84 -2.54
C SER A 56 -5.33 14.30 -2.67
N LEU A 57 -5.90 14.25 -3.88
CA LEU A 57 -7.19 13.60 -4.12
C LEU A 57 -7.08 12.07 -4.13
N ILE A 58 -5.97 11.52 -4.62
CA ILE A 58 -5.80 10.06 -4.82
C ILE A 58 -5.29 9.35 -3.55
N VAL A 59 -4.47 10.02 -2.74
CA VAL A 59 -3.85 9.42 -1.54
C VAL A 59 -4.88 8.91 -0.51
N PRO A 60 -5.92 9.69 -0.11
CA PRO A 60 -6.88 9.24 0.90
C PRO A 60 -7.64 7.94 0.55
N PRO A 61 -8.25 7.78 -0.64
CA PRO A 61 -8.95 6.55 -0.99
C PRO A 61 -8.00 5.36 -1.16
N TRP A 62 -6.79 5.59 -1.67
CA TRP A 62 -5.80 4.51 -1.85
C TRP A 62 -5.32 3.96 -0.52
N TRP A 63 -5.08 4.84 0.47
CA TRP A 63 -4.69 4.42 1.81
C TRP A 63 -5.79 3.64 2.54
N LYS A 64 -7.05 4.07 2.41
CA LYS A 64 -8.20 3.32 2.94
C LYS A 64 -8.30 1.92 2.33
N LYS A 65 -8.20 1.82 1.00
CA LYS A 65 -8.21 0.53 0.29
C LYS A 65 -7.07 -0.39 0.73
N ALA A 66 -5.86 0.15 0.89
CA ALA A 66 -4.71 -0.62 1.37
C ALA A 66 -4.91 -1.15 2.80
N LYS A 67 -5.51 -0.36 3.69
CA LYS A 67 -5.84 -0.81 5.06
C LYS A 67 -6.87 -1.95 5.03
N THR A 68 -7.95 -1.81 4.26
CA THR A 68 -8.99 -2.84 4.16
C THR A 68 -8.45 -4.12 3.53
N ALA A 69 -7.60 -4.01 2.50
CA ALA A 69 -6.94 -5.18 1.89
C ALA A 69 -6.09 -5.98 2.89
N ARG A 70 -5.39 -5.30 3.81
CA ARG A 70 -4.65 -5.97 4.89
C ARG A 70 -5.59 -6.70 5.86
N THR A 71 -6.73 -6.09 6.21
CA THR A 71 -7.72 -6.73 7.07
C THR A 71 -8.34 -7.96 6.40
N TYR A 72 -8.72 -7.87 5.13
CA TYR A 72 -9.23 -9.03 4.39
C TYR A 72 -8.20 -10.14 4.27
N LYS A 73 -6.93 -9.82 4.02
CA LYS A 73 -5.86 -10.82 3.97
C LYS A 73 -5.70 -11.57 5.30
N LYS A 74 -5.80 -10.87 6.43
CA LYS A 74 -5.78 -11.51 7.77
C LYS A 74 -6.97 -12.42 7.99
N ARG A 75 -8.18 -11.96 7.64
CA ARG A 75 -9.40 -12.78 7.74
C ARG A 75 -9.33 -14.04 6.89
N ILE A 76 -8.77 -13.94 5.67
CA ILE A 76 -8.58 -15.10 4.80
C ILE A 76 -7.63 -16.11 5.46
N HIS A 77 -6.50 -15.64 6.01
CA HIS A 77 -5.55 -16.52 6.70
C HIS A 77 -6.16 -17.18 7.95
N GLU A 78 -6.89 -16.42 8.77
CA GLU A 78 -7.59 -16.95 9.96
C GLU A 78 -8.60 -18.04 9.57
N LEU A 79 -9.38 -17.82 8.49
CA LEU A 79 -10.37 -18.79 8.01
C LEU A 79 -9.72 -20.03 7.34
N GLU A 80 -8.58 -19.85 6.68
CA GLU A 80 -7.78 -20.96 6.13
C GLU A 80 -7.18 -21.81 7.25
N GLU A 81 -6.65 -21.18 8.32
CA GLU A 81 -6.17 -21.88 9.52
C GLU A 81 -7.31 -22.58 10.27
N GLU A 82 -8.48 -21.94 10.43
CA GLU A 82 -9.64 -22.55 11.08
C GLU A 82 -10.13 -23.78 10.31
N LYS A 83 -10.23 -23.69 8.97
CA LYS A 83 -10.55 -24.85 8.12
C LYS A 83 -9.48 -25.95 8.18
N ALA A 84 -8.20 -25.59 8.27
CA ALA A 84 -7.12 -26.56 8.40
C ALA A 84 -7.12 -27.24 9.77
N SER A 85 -7.54 -26.53 10.83
CA SER A 85 -7.69 -27.08 12.18
C SER A 85 -9.00 -27.85 12.41
N GLY A 86 -10.04 -27.57 11.62
CA GLY A 86 -11.37 -28.19 11.72
C GLY A 86 -11.47 -29.60 11.10
N ASP A 87 -10.46 -30.07 10.36
CA ASP A 87 -10.42 -31.42 9.77
C ASP A 87 -9.93 -32.50 10.76
N THR A 88 -9.77 -32.17 12.06
CA THR A 88 -9.32 -33.13 13.10
C THR A 88 -10.43 -33.54 14.07
N ASP A 89 -11.67 -33.03 13.95
CA ASP A 89 -12.76 -33.37 14.89
C ASP A 89 -13.95 -34.11 14.26
N GLU A 90 -13.72 -34.80 13.14
CA GLU A 90 -14.65 -35.81 12.62
C GLU A 90 -13.92 -37.13 12.36
N LYS A 91 -13.61 -37.88 13.43
CA LYS A 91 -13.59 -39.34 13.37
C LYS A 91 -14.23 -40.00 14.60
N PRO A 92 -14.90 -41.14 14.39
CA PRO A 92 -16.10 -41.56 15.11
C PRO A 92 -15.87 -41.90 16.58
N LYS A 93 -16.83 -41.51 17.42
CA LYS A 93 -17.04 -42.10 18.74
C LYS A 93 -17.52 -43.55 18.56
N GLU A 94 -16.61 -44.51 18.40
CA GLU A 94 -16.98 -45.92 18.29
C GLU A 94 -15.97 -46.85 18.98
N ASP A 95 -15.49 -46.48 20.17
CA ASP A 95 -14.53 -47.32 20.91
C ASP A 95 -14.34 -46.84 22.36
N ALA A 96 -15.45 -46.66 23.09
CA ALA A 96 -15.38 -46.52 24.55
C ALA A 96 -16.35 -47.42 25.32
N GLU A 97 -17.35 -48.04 24.67
CA GLU A 97 -18.38 -48.81 25.39
C GLU A 97 -18.13 -50.34 25.39
N SER A 98 -17.16 -50.86 24.62
CA SER A 98 -16.95 -52.31 24.48
C SER A 98 -15.83 -52.90 25.34
N LYS A 99 -15.16 -52.11 26.19
CA LYS A 99 -14.10 -52.63 27.09
C LYS A 99 -14.54 -52.81 28.55
N GLU A 100 -15.52 -52.05 29.04
CA GLU A 100 -16.05 -52.26 30.40
C GLU A 100 -16.86 -53.55 30.52
N THR A 101 -17.57 -53.96 29.46
CA THR A 101 -18.39 -55.19 29.47
C THR A 101 -17.60 -56.50 29.39
N VAL A 102 -16.33 -56.47 29.00
CA VAL A 102 -15.51 -57.69 28.88
C VAL A 102 -14.74 -57.98 30.16
N GLU A 103 -14.29 -56.96 30.88
CA GLU A 103 -13.57 -57.14 32.16
C GLU A 103 -14.53 -57.57 33.29
N GLU A 104 -15.75 -57.01 33.32
CA GLU A 104 -16.78 -57.40 34.30
C GLU A 104 -17.36 -58.81 34.03
N ALA A 105 -17.38 -59.27 32.76
CA ALA A 105 -17.84 -60.62 32.42
C ALA A 105 -16.79 -61.71 32.70
N GLU A 106 -15.50 -61.37 32.77
CA GLU A 106 -14.43 -62.33 33.05
C GLU A 106 -14.23 -62.56 34.57
N ASP A 107 -14.55 -61.56 35.39
CA ASP A 107 -14.48 -61.66 36.87
C ASP A 107 -15.62 -62.52 37.44
N ILE A 108 -16.83 -62.47 36.84
CA ILE A 108 -17.98 -63.28 37.27
C ILE A 108 -17.80 -64.78 36.96
N ARG A 109 -16.94 -65.16 36.02
CA ARG A 109 -16.69 -66.57 35.64
C ARG A 109 -15.62 -67.29 36.46
N LYS A 110 -14.92 -66.61 37.36
CA LYS A 110 -13.85 -67.19 38.22
C LYS A 110 -14.24 -67.37 39.69
N LEU A 111 -15.49 -67.07 40.07
CA LEU A 111 -16.10 -67.39 41.37
C LEU A 111 -17.00 -68.62 41.27
#